data_AF-A0A8D8GBQ2-F1
#
_entry.id   AF-A0A8D8GBQ2-F1
#
_cell.length_a   1.000
_cell.length_b   1.000
_cell.length_c   1.000
_cell.angle_alpha   90.00
_cell.angle_beta   90.00
_cell.angle_gamma   90.00
#
_symmetry.space_group_name_H-M   'P 1'
#
loop_
_entity.id
_entity.type
_entity.pdbx_description
1 polymer ?
#
loop_
_entity_poly.entity_id
_entity_poly.type
_entity_poly.pdbx_seq_one_letter_code
_entity_poly.pdbx_strand_id
1 'polypeptide(L)'
;MASCRRALAFTSVLVLTILKLSLAQTTIADDTGGGTAPARTGDGTCVWYGVCNVAGSPSLQTSQYCPYNGTARPVDDRTRDLLQVWCKHLLVDDAVTCCDAQQVDVLNQNVKLAANFLARCPSCMANLVRHMCDFTCSPQQSKFMEIKATEMNTDTKKEYITNIDLHITGQYMNGTYDSCSAVSSPSTGRRALDLMCGSWGASKCSARKWFTYMGTTEGNPYVPFQINYIEHD
;
A
#
# COMPACT_ATOMS: atom_id res chain seq x y z
N MET A 1 -55.84 -22.98 8.46
CA MET A 1 -57.20 -22.58 8.05
C MET A 1 -57.09 -21.47 7.02
N ALA A 2 -57.81 -21.63 5.89
CA ALA A 2 -58.20 -20.65 4.84
C ALA A 2 -57.10 -19.72 4.26
N SER A 3 -56.61 -19.84 3.03
CA SER A 3 -57.22 -19.94 1.67
C SER A 3 -57.90 -18.67 1.15
N CYS A 4 -57.62 -18.40 -0.14
CA CYS A 4 -58.32 -17.57 -1.15
C CYS A 4 -57.96 -16.08 -1.23
N ARG A 5 -57.77 -15.45 -2.40
CA ARG A 5 -57.84 -15.79 -3.84
C ARG A 5 -57.23 -14.58 -4.61
N ARG A 6 -56.40 -14.77 -5.67
CA ARG A 6 -56.72 -14.68 -7.13
C ARG A 6 -57.39 -13.35 -7.55
N ALA A 7 -57.10 -12.64 -8.66
CA ALA A 7 -56.54 -13.04 -9.96
C ALA A 7 -56.43 -11.83 -10.94
N LEU A 8 -55.72 -12.05 -12.06
CA LEU A 8 -55.95 -11.59 -13.47
C LEU A 8 -55.69 -10.10 -13.79
N ALA A 9 -54.69 -9.72 -14.62
CA ALA A 9 -54.46 -9.95 -16.08
C ALA A 9 -55.30 -9.01 -16.99
N PHE A 10 -54.86 -8.87 -18.25
CA PHE A 10 -55.39 -8.04 -19.38
C PHE A 10 -54.71 -6.66 -19.55
N THR A 11 -54.21 -6.21 -20.72
CA THR A 11 -54.00 -6.78 -22.08
C THR A 11 -53.15 -5.78 -22.88
N SER A 12 -52.49 -6.29 -23.91
CA SER A 12 -51.75 -5.56 -24.97
C SER A 12 -52.68 -4.76 -25.93
N VAL A 13 -52.06 -4.08 -26.91
CA VAL A 13 -52.58 -3.36 -28.12
C VAL A 13 -52.34 -1.83 -28.01
N LEU A 14 -51.30 -1.22 -28.60
CA LEU A 14 -50.84 -1.07 -30.00
C LEU A 14 -51.55 0.06 -30.78
N VAL A 15 -50.71 0.87 -31.43
CA VAL A 15 -50.81 1.60 -32.73
C VAL A 15 -51.14 3.12 -32.82
N LEU A 16 -50.30 3.78 -33.64
CA LEU A 16 -50.47 4.95 -34.56
C LEU A 16 -50.25 6.37 -33.98
N THR A 17 -49.05 6.97 -34.05
CA THR A 17 -48.33 7.65 -35.17
C THR A 17 -49.00 8.89 -35.76
N ILE A 18 -48.38 10.08 -35.58
CA ILE A 18 -48.21 11.16 -36.59
C ILE A 18 -46.89 11.91 -36.24
N LEU A 19 -45.77 11.69 -36.94
CA LEU A 19 -45.25 12.37 -38.16
C LEU A 19 -44.79 13.82 -37.92
N LYS A 20 -43.46 14.06 -37.78
CA LYS A 20 -42.54 14.71 -38.77
C LYS A 20 -42.66 16.25 -38.78
N LEU A 21 -41.65 17.10 -38.96
CA LEU A 21 -40.42 17.10 -39.76
C LEU A 21 -39.62 18.37 -39.34
N SER A 22 -38.29 18.36 -39.18
CA SER A 22 -37.30 18.97 -40.11
C SER A 22 -36.08 19.41 -39.25
N LEU A 23 -34.79 19.35 -39.63
CA LEU A 23 -34.09 18.86 -40.82
C LEU A 23 -32.60 18.57 -40.43
N ALA A 24 -32.01 17.61 -41.16
CA ALA A 24 -30.59 17.24 -41.38
C ALA A 24 -29.48 18.20 -40.87
N GLN A 25 -28.49 17.73 -40.09
CA GLN A 25 -27.26 16.97 -40.45
C GLN A 25 -26.21 17.75 -41.28
N THR A 26 -25.03 17.93 -40.70
CA THR A 26 -23.74 17.84 -41.41
C THR A 26 -22.71 17.13 -40.52
N THR A 27 -22.13 16.08 -41.07
CA THR A 27 -21.01 15.26 -40.59
C THR A 27 -19.68 15.98 -40.74
N ILE A 28 -18.78 15.84 -39.77
CA ILE A 28 -17.33 15.89 -39.98
C ILE A 28 -16.68 14.79 -39.11
N ALA A 29 -15.85 13.98 -39.74
CA ALA A 29 -14.97 12.98 -39.14
C ALA A 29 -13.52 13.52 -39.06
N ASP A 30 -12.70 12.83 -38.25
CA ASP A 30 -11.30 13.06 -37.88
C ASP A 30 -11.00 14.22 -36.92
N ASP A 31 -10.57 13.89 -35.69
CA ASP A 31 -9.12 13.70 -35.48
C ASP A 31 -8.85 12.86 -34.22
N THR A 32 -7.87 11.99 -34.35
CA THR A 32 -7.20 11.23 -33.30
C THR A 32 -6.71 12.15 -32.18
N GLY A 33 -7.35 12.06 -31.02
CA GLY A 33 -6.92 12.77 -29.81
C GLY A 33 -7.16 11.92 -28.58
N GLY A 34 -6.24 10.99 -28.31
CA GLY A 34 -6.11 10.33 -27.01
C GLY A 34 -5.79 11.37 -25.95
N GLY A 35 -6.80 12.06 -25.46
CA GLY A 35 -6.73 12.92 -24.30
C GLY A 35 -6.70 12.05 -23.05
N THR A 36 -5.54 11.51 -22.71
CA THR A 36 -5.24 11.22 -21.31
C THR A 36 -5.48 12.53 -20.56
N ALA A 37 -6.53 12.58 -19.74
CA ALA A 37 -6.65 13.59 -18.71
C ALA A 37 -5.27 13.72 -18.03
N PRO A 38 -4.78 14.94 -17.75
CA PRO A 38 -3.51 15.10 -17.08
C PRO A 38 -3.63 14.34 -15.76
N ALA A 39 -2.91 13.23 -15.65
CA ALA A 39 -2.76 12.52 -14.39
C ALA A 39 -2.36 13.59 -13.38
N ARG A 40 -3.04 13.65 -12.22
CA ARG A 40 -2.66 14.58 -11.16
C ARG A 40 -1.17 14.36 -10.87
N THR A 41 -0.32 15.23 -11.41
CA THR A 41 1.08 15.33 -11.04
C THR A 41 1.07 16.02 -9.69
N GLY A 42 0.81 15.26 -8.62
CA GLY A 42 1.31 15.66 -7.33
C GLY A 42 2.81 15.88 -7.51
N ASP A 43 3.36 16.96 -6.96
CA ASP A 43 4.78 17.35 -7.13
C ASP A 43 5.78 16.33 -6.54
N GLY A 44 5.34 15.12 -6.21
CA GLY A 44 6.14 14.01 -5.72
C GLY A 44 6.35 12.95 -6.80
N THR A 45 7.58 12.45 -6.86
CA THR A 45 7.96 11.29 -7.67
C THR A 45 8.04 10.05 -6.78
N CYS A 46 7.93 8.89 -7.40
CA CYS A 46 8.20 7.62 -6.75
C CYS A 46 9.70 7.38 -6.63
N VAL A 47 10.09 6.46 -5.73
CA VAL A 47 11.45 5.91 -5.71
C VAL A 47 11.49 4.44 -6.15
N TRP A 48 10.33 3.77 -6.19
CA TRP A 48 10.20 2.43 -6.75
C TRP A 48 8.85 2.23 -7.42
N TYR A 49 8.76 1.13 -8.20
CA TYR A 49 7.50 0.59 -8.69
C TYR A 49 7.68 -0.88 -9.12
N GLY A 50 6.90 -1.78 -8.55
CA GLY A 50 6.94 -3.21 -8.80
C GLY A 50 8.01 -3.99 -8.03
N VAL A 51 7.93 -5.32 -8.11
CA VAL A 51 8.89 -6.26 -7.49
C VAL A 51 9.91 -6.74 -8.51
N CYS A 52 11.20 -6.64 -8.17
CA CYS A 52 12.30 -7.02 -9.06
C CYS A 52 13.14 -8.20 -8.54
N ASN A 53 13.13 -8.45 -7.23
CA ASN A 53 13.81 -9.59 -6.64
C ASN A 53 12.96 -10.22 -5.54
N VAL A 54 13.03 -11.54 -5.44
CA VAL A 54 12.46 -12.32 -4.33
C VAL A 54 13.59 -13.19 -3.79
N ALA A 55 13.89 -13.05 -2.50
CA ALA A 55 14.99 -13.73 -1.85
C ALA A 55 14.50 -14.44 -0.57
N GLY A 56 15.36 -15.24 0.04
CA GLY A 56 15.08 -15.94 1.29
C GLY A 56 14.75 -17.42 1.11
N SER A 57 14.32 -18.04 2.20
CA SER A 57 14.00 -19.46 2.24
C SER A 57 12.58 -19.73 1.73
N PRO A 58 12.24 -20.96 1.31
CA PRO A 58 10.86 -21.31 0.95
C PRO A 58 9.84 -20.98 2.05
N SER A 59 10.26 -21.06 3.31
CA SER A 59 9.46 -20.75 4.51
C SER A 59 9.39 -19.25 4.87
N LEU A 60 10.30 -18.44 4.34
CA LEU A 60 10.37 -17.00 4.61
C LEU A 60 11.01 -16.31 3.40
N GLN A 61 10.15 -15.89 2.49
CA GLN A 61 10.53 -15.13 1.31
C GLN A 61 10.35 -13.63 1.59
N THR A 62 11.30 -12.84 1.13
CA THR A 62 11.27 -11.39 1.17
C THR A 62 11.34 -10.84 -0.25
N SER A 63 10.73 -9.68 -0.49
CA SER A 63 10.68 -9.06 -1.82
C SER A 63 11.37 -7.71 -1.81
N GLN A 64 12.15 -7.45 -2.85
CA GLN A 64 12.84 -6.17 -3.07
C GLN A 64 12.31 -5.53 -4.35
N TYR A 65 12.17 -4.21 -4.30
CA TYR A 65 11.46 -3.45 -5.32
C TYR A 65 12.39 -2.94 -6.41
N CYS A 66 11.80 -2.68 -7.58
CA CYS A 66 12.50 -2.10 -8.71
C CYS A 66 12.75 -0.60 -8.47
N PRO A 67 13.94 -0.06 -8.74
CA PRO A 67 14.15 1.39 -8.72
C PRO A 67 13.27 2.05 -9.79
N TYR A 68 12.65 3.18 -9.44
CA TYR A 68 11.78 3.93 -10.35
C TYR A 68 11.70 5.38 -9.91
N ASN A 69 11.95 6.31 -10.82
CA ASN A 69 11.98 7.76 -10.54
C ASN A 69 10.83 8.54 -11.21
N GLY A 70 9.82 7.84 -11.73
CA GLY A 70 8.69 8.46 -12.42
C GLY A 70 7.57 8.89 -11.48
N THR A 71 6.45 9.34 -12.06
CA THR A 71 5.27 9.77 -11.31
C THR A 71 4.48 8.59 -10.76
N ALA A 72 3.71 8.83 -9.70
CA ALA A 72 2.73 7.87 -9.21
C ALA A 72 1.75 7.45 -10.32
N ARG A 73 1.28 6.20 -10.27
CA ARG A 73 0.41 5.62 -11.29
C ARG A 73 -1.02 5.47 -10.78
N PRO A 74 -2.04 5.58 -11.65
CA PRO A 74 -3.42 5.30 -11.27
C PRO A 74 -3.58 3.91 -10.66
N VAL A 75 -4.37 3.83 -9.59
CA VAL A 75 -4.67 2.58 -8.90
C VAL A 75 -5.67 1.77 -9.72
N ASP A 76 -5.26 0.59 -10.22
CA ASP A 76 -6.14 -0.38 -10.86
C ASP A 76 -7.06 -1.09 -9.85
N ASP A 77 -8.08 -1.81 -10.34
CA ASP A 77 -9.10 -2.44 -9.49
C ASP A 77 -8.49 -3.43 -8.49
N ARG A 78 -7.51 -4.24 -8.91
CA ARG A 78 -6.86 -5.20 -8.02
C ARG A 78 -6.08 -4.50 -6.91
N THR A 79 -5.30 -3.48 -7.27
CA THR A 79 -4.51 -2.69 -6.32
C THR A 79 -5.44 -1.97 -5.35
N ARG A 80 -6.57 -1.45 -5.83
CA ARG A 80 -7.62 -0.83 -5.01
C ARG A 80 -8.17 -1.81 -3.97
N ASP A 81 -8.61 -2.99 -4.40
CA ASP A 81 -9.17 -4.00 -3.50
C ASP A 81 -8.17 -4.41 -2.40
N LEU A 82 -6.90 -4.56 -2.77
CA LEU A 82 -5.84 -4.90 -1.82
C LEU A 82 -5.53 -3.76 -0.85
N LEU A 83 -5.52 -2.51 -1.32
CA LEU A 83 -5.30 -1.33 -0.48
C LEU A 83 -6.46 -1.09 0.49
N GLN A 84 -7.70 -1.45 0.16
CA GLN A 84 -8.85 -1.30 1.06
C GLN A 84 -8.68 -2.05 2.39
N VAL A 85 -7.90 -3.13 2.39
CA VAL A 85 -7.71 -3.97 3.58
C VAL A 85 -7.03 -3.21 4.72
N TRP A 86 -5.93 -2.51 4.43
CA TRP A 86 -5.09 -1.87 5.44
C TRP A 86 -4.78 -0.39 5.16
N CYS A 87 -4.78 0.02 3.89
CA CYS A 87 -4.29 1.31 3.42
C CYS A 87 -5.39 2.18 2.81
N LYS A 88 -6.64 2.06 3.30
CA LYS A 88 -7.80 2.78 2.75
C LYS A 88 -7.62 4.31 2.68
N HIS A 89 -6.73 4.89 3.50
CA HIS A 89 -6.43 6.32 3.48
C HIS A 89 -5.71 6.78 2.21
N LEU A 90 -5.14 5.86 1.42
CA LEU A 90 -4.54 6.14 0.12
C LEU A 90 -5.58 6.16 -1.02
N LEU A 91 -6.81 5.70 -0.76
CA LEU A 91 -7.87 5.58 -1.76
C LEU A 91 -8.79 6.81 -1.76
N VAL A 92 -8.21 7.97 -2.10
CA VAL A 92 -8.98 9.19 -2.41
C VAL A 92 -9.44 9.17 -3.89
N ASP A 93 -10.36 10.04 -4.29
CA ASP A 93 -10.84 10.11 -5.68
C ASP A 93 -9.68 10.29 -6.67
N ASP A 94 -9.68 9.51 -7.75
CA ASP A 94 -8.57 9.39 -8.71
C ASP A 94 -7.22 9.02 -8.07
N ALA A 95 -7.25 8.07 -7.12
CA ALA A 95 -6.07 7.59 -6.40
C ALA A 95 -4.92 7.20 -7.35
N VAL A 96 -3.74 7.71 -7.03
CA VAL A 96 -2.46 7.34 -7.64
C VAL A 96 -1.50 6.85 -6.54
N THR A 97 -0.69 5.84 -6.84
CA THR A 97 0.26 5.24 -5.90
C THR A 97 1.62 4.96 -6.53
N CYS A 98 2.63 4.85 -5.68
CA CYS A 98 3.98 4.37 -6.05
C CYS A 98 4.14 2.86 -5.83
N CYS A 99 3.03 2.12 -5.81
CA CYS A 99 3.03 0.67 -5.66
C CYS A 99 2.01 0.02 -6.59
N ASP A 100 2.30 -1.21 -7.03
CA ASP A 100 1.38 -2.07 -7.77
C ASP A 100 0.72 -3.12 -6.87
N ALA A 101 -0.22 -3.88 -7.43
CA ALA A 101 -0.92 -4.94 -6.71
C ALA A 101 0.04 -5.98 -6.06
N GLN A 102 1.15 -6.31 -6.71
CA GLN A 102 2.11 -7.30 -6.18
C GLN A 102 2.80 -6.75 -4.92
N GLN A 103 3.19 -5.48 -4.92
CA GLN A 103 3.76 -4.83 -3.74
C GLN A 103 2.73 -4.70 -2.61
N VAL A 104 1.45 -4.44 -2.92
CA VAL A 104 0.40 -4.40 -1.89
C VAL A 104 0.12 -5.79 -1.32
N ASP A 105 0.21 -6.86 -2.12
CA ASP A 105 0.14 -8.23 -1.61
C ASP A 105 1.25 -8.52 -0.58
N VAL A 106 2.50 -8.14 -0.89
CA VAL A 106 3.64 -8.24 0.04
C VAL A 106 3.42 -7.41 1.30
N LEU A 107 2.98 -6.15 1.15
CA LEU A 107 2.64 -5.27 2.27
C LEU A 107 1.58 -5.91 3.18
N ASN A 108 0.51 -6.45 2.60
CA ASN A 108 -0.58 -7.08 3.34
C ASN A 108 -0.10 -8.32 4.11
N GLN A 109 0.85 -9.09 3.58
CA GLN A 109 1.47 -10.21 4.29
C GLN A 109 2.33 -9.72 5.47
N ASN A 110 3.15 -8.68 5.26
CA ASN A 110 3.97 -8.09 6.32
C ASN A 110 3.12 -7.48 7.45
N VAL A 111 2.03 -6.79 7.11
CA VAL A 111 1.07 -6.27 8.09
C VAL A 111 0.39 -7.40 8.87
N LYS A 112 0.01 -8.50 8.21
CA LYS A 112 -0.55 -9.68 8.89
C LYS A 112 0.43 -10.30 9.89
N LEU A 113 1.72 -10.35 9.56
CA LEU A 113 2.75 -10.82 10.49
C LEU A 113 2.82 -9.94 11.74
N ALA A 114 2.84 -8.61 11.57
CA ALA A 114 2.82 -7.67 12.69
C ALA A 114 1.52 -7.78 13.53
N ALA A 115 0.38 -7.99 12.86
CA ALA A 115 -0.92 -8.11 13.50
C ALA A 115 -0.99 -9.28 14.50
N ASN A 116 -0.22 -10.37 14.31
CA ASN A 116 -0.13 -11.47 15.27
C ASN A 116 0.29 -11.02 16.68
N PHE A 117 1.03 -9.91 16.78
CA PHE A 117 1.52 -9.37 18.05
C PHE A 117 0.77 -8.10 18.47
N LEU A 118 0.32 -7.29 17.50
CA LEU A 118 -0.15 -5.92 17.75
C LEU A 118 -1.66 -5.73 17.60
N ALA A 119 -2.41 -6.68 17.00
CA ALA A 119 -3.83 -6.51 16.69
C ALA A 119 -4.75 -6.24 17.89
N ARG A 120 -4.28 -6.50 19.12
CA ARG A 120 -5.04 -6.21 20.36
C ARG A 120 -5.05 -4.73 20.72
N CYS A 121 -4.22 -3.90 20.08
CA CYS A 121 -4.17 -2.46 20.26
C CYS A 121 -4.46 -1.76 18.93
N PRO A 122 -5.71 -1.35 18.67
CA PRO A 122 -6.09 -0.74 17.40
C PRO A 122 -5.32 0.53 17.05
N SER A 123 -4.97 1.37 18.04
CA SER A 123 -4.18 2.58 17.82
C SER A 123 -2.75 2.27 17.38
N CYS A 124 -2.08 1.31 18.03
CA CYS A 124 -0.77 0.82 17.61
C CYS A 124 -0.80 0.32 16.16
N MET A 125 -1.78 -0.56 15.85
CA MET A 125 -1.92 -1.08 14.48
C MET A 125 -2.19 0.03 13.48
N ALA A 126 -3.06 0.99 13.80
CA ALA A 126 -3.35 2.09 12.89
C ALA A 126 -2.09 2.92 12.57
N ASN A 127 -1.28 3.25 13.57
CA ASN A 127 -0.04 4.02 13.37
C ASN A 127 1.02 3.22 12.59
N LEU A 128 1.26 1.96 12.96
CA LEU A 128 2.24 1.12 12.26
C LEU A 128 1.81 0.82 10.82
N VAL A 129 0.53 0.52 10.60
CA VAL A 129 0.00 0.28 9.25
C VAL A 129 0.07 1.56 8.42
N ARG A 130 -0.24 2.72 9.01
CA ARG A 130 -0.10 4.00 8.33
C ARG A 130 1.34 4.22 7.85
N HIS A 131 2.33 3.97 8.72
CA HIS A 131 3.75 4.01 8.36
C HIS A 131 4.07 3.09 7.19
N MET A 132 3.71 1.80 7.29
CA MET A 132 4.00 0.79 6.26
C MET A 132 3.32 1.10 4.91
N CYS A 133 2.08 1.59 4.93
CA CYS A 133 1.35 2.00 3.73
C CYS A 133 1.97 3.23 3.07
N ASP A 134 2.27 4.28 3.84
CA ASP A 134 2.81 5.53 3.30
C ASP A 134 4.23 5.31 2.76
N PHE A 135 5.05 4.57 3.51
CA PHE A 135 6.36 4.10 3.06
C PHE A 135 6.27 3.34 1.74
N THR A 136 5.32 2.41 1.61
CA THR A 136 5.23 1.51 0.45
C THR A 136 4.63 2.17 -0.79
N CYS A 137 3.61 3.02 -0.61
CA CYS A 137 2.68 3.37 -1.67
C CYS A 137 2.43 4.87 -1.83
N SER A 138 2.93 5.73 -0.93
CA SER A 138 2.69 7.18 -1.03
C SER A 138 3.08 7.71 -2.41
N PRO A 139 2.24 8.56 -3.04
CA PRO A 139 2.60 9.17 -4.33
C PRO A 139 3.72 10.21 -4.21
N GLN A 140 4.22 10.48 -3.00
CA GLN A 140 5.22 11.49 -2.71
C GLN A 140 6.48 10.88 -2.04
N GLN A 141 6.79 9.62 -2.33
CA GLN A 141 7.93 8.92 -1.73
C GLN A 141 9.25 9.70 -1.79
N SER A 142 9.57 10.30 -2.93
CA SER A 142 10.84 11.02 -3.10
C SER A 142 11.02 12.23 -2.18
N LYS A 143 9.95 12.70 -1.52
CA LYS A 143 10.04 13.77 -0.52
C LYS A 143 10.67 13.31 0.80
N PHE A 144 10.67 12.01 1.09
CA PHE A 144 11.13 11.46 2.35
C PHE A 144 11.96 10.18 2.20
N MET A 145 12.29 9.77 0.98
CA MET A 145 13.05 8.54 0.70
C MET A 145 14.08 8.75 -0.41
N GLU A 146 15.23 8.10 -0.27
CA GLU A 146 16.31 8.09 -1.26
C GLU A 146 16.87 6.67 -1.42
N ILE A 147 17.16 6.26 -2.66
CA ILE A 147 17.86 4.99 -2.93
C ILE A 147 19.36 5.19 -2.71
N LYS A 148 19.97 4.36 -1.87
CA LYS A 148 21.43 4.44 -1.58
C LYS A 148 22.22 3.34 -2.27
N ALA A 149 21.60 2.19 -2.52
CA ALA A 149 22.22 1.09 -3.25
C ALA A 149 21.20 0.23 -3.97
N THR A 150 21.64 -0.31 -5.10
CA THR A 150 20.94 -1.28 -5.92
C THR A 150 21.88 -2.42 -6.29
N GLU A 151 21.30 -3.56 -6.67
CA GLU A 151 22.00 -4.72 -7.23
C GLU A 151 21.23 -5.27 -8.44
N MET A 152 21.89 -6.13 -9.21
CA MET A 152 21.31 -6.76 -10.40
C MET A 152 20.98 -8.22 -10.11
N ASN A 153 19.72 -8.62 -10.29
CA ASN A 153 19.33 -10.03 -10.18
C ASN A 153 19.93 -10.79 -11.38
N THR A 154 20.77 -11.79 -11.09
CA THR A 154 21.51 -12.53 -12.13
C THR A 154 20.61 -13.34 -13.05
N ASP A 155 19.44 -13.75 -12.59
CA ASP A 155 18.54 -14.65 -13.31
C ASP A 155 17.52 -13.85 -14.13
N THR A 156 16.88 -12.85 -13.53
CA THR A 156 15.85 -12.03 -14.16
C THR A 156 16.41 -10.83 -14.93
N LYS A 157 17.69 -10.49 -14.71
CA LYS A 157 18.37 -9.29 -15.24
C LYS A 157 17.64 -7.99 -14.85
N LYS A 158 16.94 -7.99 -13.72
CA LYS A 158 16.27 -6.81 -13.17
C LYS A 158 17.10 -6.20 -12.05
N GLU A 159 17.22 -4.87 -12.07
CA GLU A 159 17.80 -4.11 -10.97
C GLU A 159 16.82 -4.06 -9.79
N TYR A 160 17.31 -4.24 -8.56
CA TYR A 160 16.53 -4.18 -7.33
C TYR A 160 17.24 -3.37 -6.25
N ILE A 161 16.44 -2.76 -5.38
CA ILE A 161 16.93 -1.92 -4.29
C ILE A 161 17.46 -2.76 -3.13
N THR A 162 18.65 -2.42 -2.61
CA THR A 162 19.29 -3.07 -1.47
C THR A 162 19.49 -2.16 -0.27
N ASN A 163 19.47 -0.84 -0.47
CA ASN A 163 19.61 0.13 0.61
C ASN A 163 18.86 1.42 0.28
N ILE A 164 18.13 1.95 1.26
CA ILE A 164 17.48 3.27 1.20
C ILE A 164 17.73 4.07 2.47
N ASP A 165 17.65 5.39 2.33
CA ASP A 165 17.45 6.30 3.45
C ASP A 165 15.97 6.71 3.49
N LEU A 166 15.39 6.69 4.69
CA LEU A 166 14.02 7.13 4.97
C LEU A 166 14.07 8.23 6.01
N HIS A 167 13.73 9.44 5.58
CA HIS A 167 13.70 10.63 6.42
C HIS A 167 12.38 10.73 7.18
N ILE A 168 12.47 10.85 8.50
CA ILE A 168 11.30 10.77 9.39
C ILE A 168 11.50 11.68 10.59
N THR A 169 10.43 12.24 11.15
CA THR A 169 10.54 13.09 12.34
C THR A 169 10.58 12.27 13.62
N GLY A 170 11.33 12.73 14.62
CA GLY A 170 11.35 12.11 15.94
C GLY A 170 9.95 12.07 16.56
N GLN A 171 9.13 13.11 16.35
CA GLN A 171 7.73 13.13 16.80
C GLN A 171 6.91 11.98 16.20
N TYR A 172 7.05 11.71 14.90
CA TYR A 172 6.33 10.61 14.24
C TYR A 172 6.74 9.25 14.80
N MET A 173 8.05 9.04 14.95
CA MET A 173 8.61 7.80 15.50
C MET A 173 8.14 7.56 16.94
N ASN A 174 8.23 8.60 17.79
CA ASN A 174 7.81 8.53 19.18
C ASN A 174 6.30 8.29 19.30
N GLY A 175 5.46 9.01 18.54
CA GLY A 175 4.01 8.79 18.56
C GLY A 175 3.61 7.37 18.14
N THR A 176 4.29 6.82 17.13
CA THR A 176 4.08 5.43 16.70
C THR A 176 4.53 4.43 17.78
N TYR A 177 5.73 4.62 18.33
CA TYR A 177 6.26 3.77 19.40
C TYR A 177 5.41 3.80 20.67
N ASP A 178 5.01 4.99 21.14
CA ASP A 178 4.25 5.17 22.37
C ASP A 178 2.89 4.46 22.27
N SER A 179 2.28 4.48 21.09
CA SER A 179 1.03 3.74 20.84
C SER A 179 1.18 2.21 20.97
N CYS A 180 2.40 1.70 20.81
CA CYS A 180 2.72 0.26 20.78
C CYS A 180 3.49 -0.25 22.01
N SER A 181 4.14 0.63 22.78
CA SER A 181 5.11 0.27 23.82
C SER A 181 4.55 -0.64 24.92
N ALA A 182 3.26 -0.46 25.26
CA ALA A 182 2.57 -1.22 26.29
C ALA A 182 1.80 -2.45 25.75
N VAL A 183 1.83 -2.73 24.45
CA VAL A 183 1.05 -3.81 23.87
C VAL A 183 1.57 -5.18 24.34
N SER A 184 0.65 -6.01 24.80
CA SER A 184 0.95 -7.39 25.23
C SER A 184 0.56 -8.37 24.15
N SER A 185 1.36 -9.43 23.96
CA SER A 185 1.09 -10.55 23.05
C SER A 185 0.51 -11.72 23.85
N PRO A 186 -0.81 -12.00 23.79
CA PRO A 186 -1.43 -13.03 24.62
C PRO A 186 -0.91 -14.44 24.30
N SER A 187 -0.56 -14.70 23.05
CA SER A 187 -0.04 -16.00 22.60
C SER A 187 1.32 -16.36 23.20
N THR A 188 2.11 -15.36 23.62
CA THR A 188 3.45 -15.54 24.16
C THR A 188 3.58 -15.14 25.63
N GLY A 189 2.59 -14.44 26.18
CA GLY A 189 2.63 -13.88 27.54
C GLY A 189 3.65 -12.75 27.74
N ARG A 190 4.26 -12.25 26.64
CA ARG A 190 5.30 -11.21 26.64
C ARG A 190 4.75 -9.89 26.09
N ARG A 191 5.53 -8.80 26.21
CA ARG A 191 5.21 -7.57 25.46
C ARG A 191 5.48 -7.79 23.98
N ALA A 192 4.71 -7.17 23.10
CA ALA A 192 4.91 -7.31 21.66
C ALA A 192 6.33 -6.86 21.24
N LEU A 193 6.83 -5.77 21.83
CA LEU A 193 8.19 -5.28 21.56
C LEU A 193 9.30 -6.18 22.12
N ASP A 194 9.00 -7.17 22.96
CA ASP A 194 9.98 -8.22 23.29
C ASP A 194 10.33 -9.11 22.09
N LEU A 195 9.48 -9.12 21.06
CA LEU A 195 9.63 -9.88 19.83
C LEU A 195 9.97 -8.98 18.63
N MET A 196 9.64 -7.70 18.72
CA MET A 196 9.72 -6.75 17.60
C MET A 196 10.79 -5.67 17.80
N CYS A 197 11.62 -5.72 18.85
CA CYS A 197 12.68 -4.75 19.12
C CYS A 197 14.06 -5.41 19.28
N GLY A 198 14.29 -6.48 18.52
CA GLY A 198 15.57 -7.20 18.48
C GLY A 198 16.09 -7.63 19.85
N SER A 199 17.41 -7.52 20.03
CA SER A 199 18.10 -7.93 21.26
C SER A 199 17.81 -7.03 22.47
N TRP A 200 17.24 -5.83 22.25
CA TRP A 200 16.90 -4.92 23.34
C TRP A 200 15.68 -5.40 24.13
N GLY A 201 14.74 -6.08 23.48
CA GLY A 201 13.44 -6.43 24.05
C GLY A 201 12.65 -5.19 24.50
N ALA A 202 11.47 -5.38 25.07
CA ALA A 202 10.60 -4.25 25.44
C ALA A 202 11.22 -3.37 26.53
N SER A 203 11.98 -3.94 27.47
CA SER A 203 12.53 -3.21 28.63
C SER A 203 13.60 -2.18 28.29
N LYS A 204 14.33 -2.37 27.18
CA LYS A 204 15.38 -1.44 26.72
C LYS A 204 15.06 -0.83 25.36
N CYS A 205 13.85 -1.05 24.85
CA CYS A 205 13.39 -0.50 23.58
C CYS A 205 13.17 1.02 23.70
N SER A 206 13.32 1.70 22.57
CA SER A 206 12.91 3.08 22.36
C SER A 206 12.41 3.22 20.93
N ALA A 207 11.76 4.33 20.58
CA ALA A 207 11.30 4.57 19.22
C ALA A 207 12.43 4.39 18.19
N ARG A 208 13.55 5.06 18.39
CA ARG A 208 14.73 4.93 17.53
C ARG A 208 15.19 3.48 17.37
N LYS A 209 15.35 2.73 18.47
CA LYS A 209 15.78 1.32 18.42
C LYS A 209 14.78 0.43 17.70
N TRP A 210 13.49 0.65 17.91
CA TRP A 210 12.44 -0.12 17.27
C TRP A 210 12.45 0.08 15.75
N PHE A 211 12.47 1.33 15.30
CA PHE A 211 12.55 1.66 13.88
C PHE A 211 13.88 1.20 13.25
N THR A 212 15.01 1.35 13.95
CA THR A 212 16.29 0.75 13.51
C THR A 212 16.13 -0.76 13.31
N TYR A 213 15.55 -1.49 14.27
CA TYR A 213 15.33 -2.93 14.12
C TYR A 213 14.43 -3.28 12.93
N MET A 214 13.38 -2.50 12.67
CA MET A 214 12.49 -2.68 11.52
C MET A 214 13.18 -2.38 10.17
N GLY A 215 14.33 -1.71 10.16
CA GLY A 215 15.08 -1.36 8.96
C GLY A 215 16.40 -2.08 8.79
N THR A 216 16.92 -2.76 9.82
CA THR A 216 18.20 -3.47 9.76
C THR A 216 18.00 -4.89 9.25
N THR A 217 18.76 -5.28 8.22
CA THR A 217 18.77 -6.66 7.68
C THR A 217 19.60 -7.62 8.53
N GLU A 218 20.67 -7.11 9.16
CA GLU A 218 21.56 -7.91 10.00
C GLU A 218 20.80 -8.54 11.17
N GLY A 219 20.80 -9.88 11.23
CA GLY A 219 20.10 -10.63 12.27
C GLY A 219 18.57 -10.54 12.22
N ASN A 220 17.99 -9.98 11.16
CA ASN A 220 16.54 -9.83 10.99
C ASN A 220 16.07 -10.33 9.61
N PRO A 221 15.64 -11.59 9.50
CA PRO A 221 15.25 -12.19 8.22
C PRO A 221 13.91 -11.67 7.68
N TYR A 222 13.18 -10.85 8.44
CA TYR A 222 11.92 -10.25 8.01
C TYR A 222 12.11 -8.93 7.24
N VAL A 223 13.32 -8.36 7.28
CA VAL A 223 13.64 -7.10 6.60
C VAL A 223 14.24 -7.43 5.23
N PRO A 224 13.58 -7.08 4.12
CA PRO A 224 13.98 -7.49 2.77
C PRO A 224 15.28 -6.84 2.29
N PHE A 225 15.54 -5.61 2.72
CA PHE A 225 16.70 -4.80 2.34
C PHE A 225 16.91 -3.70 3.39
N GLN A 226 18.10 -3.09 3.40
CA GLN A 226 18.47 -2.12 4.45
C GLN A 226 17.65 -0.83 4.32
N ILE A 227 17.04 -0.40 5.43
CA ILE A 227 16.32 0.87 5.55
C ILE A 227 16.96 1.67 6.68
N ASN A 228 17.61 2.78 6.32
CA ASN A 228 18.19 3.68 7.30
C ASN A 228 17.16 4.75 7.67
N TYR A 229 16.59 4.64 8.86
CA TYR A 229 15.72 5.68 9.40
C TYR A 229 16.56 6.88 9.85
N ILE A 230 16.50 7.96 9.08
CA ILE A 230 17.19 9.22 9.35
C ILE A 230 16.21 10.14 10.09
N GLU A 231 16.37 10.20 11.40
CA GLU A 231 15.56 11.02 12.30
C GLU A 231 15.91 12.51 12.16
N HIS A 232 14.88 13.35 12.02
CA HIS A 232 14.97 14.81 12.07
C HIS A 232 14.13 15.36 13.22
N ASP A 233 14.54 16.51 13.74
CA ASP A 233 13.82 17.26 14.78
C ASP A 233 12.65 18.08 14.22
#